data_AF-A0A8I6YIY4-F1
#
_entry.id   AF-A0A8I6YIY4-F1
#
_cell.length_a   1.000
_cell.length_b   1.000
_cell.length_c   1.000
_cell.angle_alpha   90.00
_cell.angle_beta   90.00
_cell.angle_gamma   90.00
#
_symmetry.space_group_name_H-M   'P 1'
#
loop_
_entity.id
_entity.type
_entity.pdbx_description
1 polymer ?
#
loop_
_entity_poly.entity_id
_entity_poly.type
_entity_poly.pdbx_seq_one_letter_code
_entity_poly.pdbx_strand_id
1 'polypeptide(L)'
;MKESTSTCVQIEDMEPKVFKALLHFIYTDSLPEIDEAEALEMIQHLLVAADRYGLKRLKLTCEEKLCSYINTTTVATTLALSEQHACPALKEGCLRFLESSNNSTLDLITRSSDFEHLATSCPSIMKELIPKLARKPPFVINYSNM
;
A
#
# COMPACT_ATOMS: atom_id res chain seq x y z
N MET A 1 -15.08 -27.02 -7.16
CA MET A 1 -15.99 -26.00 -6.57
C MET A 1 -17.25 -26.70 -6.10
N LYS A 2 -17.61 -26.56 -4.83
CA LYS A 2 -18.74 -27.23 -4.19
C LYS A 2 -19.74 -26.21 -3.63
N GLU A 3 -19.91 -25.08 -4.33
CA GLU A 3 -20.86 -24.00 -3.98
C GLU A 3 -22.25 -24.22 -4.59
N SER A 4 -22.48 -25.32 -5.30
CA SER A 4 -23.63 -25.46 -6.19
C SER A 4 -24.97 -25.74 -5.49
N THR A 5 -25.00 -25.93 -4.15
CA THR A 5 -26.24 -26.32 -3.42
C THR A 5 -26.38 -25.77 -2.00
N SER A 6 -25.47 -24.91 -1.52
CA SER A 6 -25.53 -24.35 -0.16
C SER A 6 -26.15 -22.96 -0.15
N THR A 7 -27.18 -22.75 0.66
CA THR A 7 -27.84 -21.44 0.86
C THR A 7 -27.03 -20.45 1.70
N CYS A 8 -25.88 -20.87 2.23
CA CYS A 8 -25.00 -20.08 3.08
C CYS A 8 -23.56 -20.19 2.57
N VAL A 9 -22.86 -19.05 2.53
CA VAL A 9 -21.43 -18.95 2.23
C VAL A 9 -20.72 -18.50 3.51
N GLN A 10 -19.76 -19.30 3.98
CA GLN A 10 -18.94 -18.97 5.15
C GLN A 10 -17.72 -18.15 4.71
N ILE A 11 -17.44 -17.08 5.46
CA ILE A 11 -16.28 -16.19 5.24
C ILE A 11 -15.51 -16.14 6.55
N GLU A 12 -14.32 -16.76 6.57
CA GLU A 12 -13.48 -16.88 7.78
C GLU A 12 -12.33 -15.85 7.81
N ASP A 13 -11.81 -15.48 6.62
CA ASP A 13 -10.59 -14.66 6.50
C ASP A 13 -10.88 -13.15 6.43
N MET A 14 -11.96 -12.69 7.04
CA MET A 14 -12.34 -11.28 6.97
C MET A 14 -13.04 -10.82 8.24
N GLU A 15 -12.58 -9.69 8.76
CA GLU A 15 -13.25 -9.06 9.88
C GLU A 15 -14.67 -8.61 9.53
N PRO A 16 -15.65 -8.76 10.44
CA PRO A 16 -17.03 -8.35 10.19
C PRO A 16 -17.17 -6.89 9.77
N LYS A 17 -16.33 -5.99 10.31
CA LYS A 17 -16.34 -4.56 9.97
C LYS A 17 -15.92 -4.31 8.51
N VAL A 18 -14.88 -5.01 8.04
CA VAL A 18 -14.39 -4.94 6.66
C VAL A 18 -15.43 -5.53 5.71
N PHE A 19 -16.02 -6.68 6.06
CA PHE A 19 -17.05 -7.31 5.24
C PHE A 19 -18.30 -6.43 5.12
N LYS A 20 -18.71 -5.77 6.20
CA LYS A 20 -19.82 -4.81 6.17
C LYS A 20 -19.52 -3.63 5.22
N ALA A 21 -18.29 -3.11 5.24
CA ALA A 21 -17.88 -2.05 4.34
C ALA A 21 -17.81 -2.52 2.87
N LEU A 22 -17.35 -3.75 2.64
CA LEU A 22 -17.35 -4.40 1.33
C LEU A 22 -18.78 -4.50 0.76
N LEU A 23 -19.72 -5.01 1.57
CA LEU A 23 -21.14 -5.10 1.19
C LEU A 23 -21.74 -3.73 0.94
N HIS A 24 -21.45 -2.74 1.77
CA HIS A 24 -21.90 -1.36 1.54
C HIS A 24 -21.48 -0.91 0.13
N PHE A 25 -20.20 -1.05 -0.22
CA PHE A 25 -19.71 -0.69 -1.55
C PHE A 25 -20.40 -1.47 -2.67
N ILE A 26 -20.62 -2.78 -2.51
CA ILE A 26 -21.31 -3.60 -3.54
C ILE A 26 -22.72 -3.07 -3.81
N TYR A 27 -23.43 -2.62 -2.78
CA TYR A 27 -24.83 -2.18 -2.90
C TYR A 27 -24.99 -0.70 -3.25
N THR A 28 -24.02 0.15 -2.92
CA THR A 28 -24.15 1.62 -3.07
C THR A 28 -23.11 2.24 -4.00
N ASP A 29 -22.09 1.48 -4.41
CA ASP A 29 -20.93 1.95 -5.17
C ASP A 29 -20.14 3.08 -4.47
N SER A 30 -20.26 3.18 -3.15
CA SER A 30 -19.58 4.18 -2.31
C SER A 30 -18.87 3.53 -1.12
N LEU A 31 -17.77 4.13 -0.65
CA LEU A 31 -17.20 3.72 0.64
C LEU A 31 -18.10 4.22 1.78
N PRO A 32 -18.28 3.44 2.87
CA PRO A 32 -18.95 3.95 4.06
C PRO A 32 -18.12 5.07 4.72
N GLU A 33 -18.73 5.79 5.64
CA GLU A 33 -17.97 6.65 6.55
C GLU A 33 -17.07 5.77 7.43
N ILE A 34 -15.76 6.05 7.39
CA ILE A 34 -14.73 5.36 8.15
C ILE A 34 -14.07 6.42 9.04
N ASP A 35 -13.91 6.10 10.32
CA ASP A 35 -13.17 6.94 11.26
C ASP A 35 -11.74 7.17 10.74
N GLU A 36 -11.29 8.42 10.71
CA GLU A 36 -9.94 8.77 10.26
C GLU A 36 -8.84 8.01 11.01
N ALA A 37 -9.06 7.69 12.30
CA ALA A 37 -8.12 6.94 13.11
C ALA A 37 -7.95 5.48 12.66
N GLU A 38 -9.00 4.88 12.10
CA GLU A 38 -9.00 3.50 11.60
C GLU A 38 -8.92 3.42 10.06
N ALA A 39 -8.96 4.57 9.38
CA ALA A 39 -9.11 4.63 7.92
C ALA A 39 -8.01 3.88 7.18
N LEU A 40 -6.75 4.04 7.60
CA LEU A 40 -5.62 3.38 6.95
C LEU A 40 -5.77 1.84 6.99
N GLU A 41 -5.96 1.27 8.18
CA GLU A 41 -6.10 -0.17 8.38
C GLU A 41 -7.35 -0.71 7.65
N MET A 42 -8.49 -0.03 7.78
CA MET A 42 -9.72 -0.42 7.10
C MET A 42 -9.56 -0.45 5.58
N ILE A 43 -8.92 0.56 4.99
CA ILE A 43 -8.74 0.66 3.55
C ILE A 43 -7.74 -0.40 3.05
N GLN A 44 -6.69 -0.72 3.83
CA GLN A 44 -5.78 -1.82 3.51
C GLN A 44 -6.53 -3.15 3.47
N HIS A 45 -7.35 -3.47 4.48
CA HIS A 45 -8.14 -4.70 4.48
C HIS A 45 -9.20 -4.73 3.36
N LEU A 46 -9.81 -3.58 3.05
CA LEU A 46 -10.73 -3.48 1.91
C LEU A 46 -10.03 -3.69 0.57
N LEU A 47 -8.78 -3.25 0.41
CA LEU A 47 -8.00 -3.52 -0.79
C LEU A 47 -7.76 -5.02 -0.96
N VAL A 48 -7.35 -5.71 0.11
CA VAL A 48 -7.16 -7.18 0.13
C VAL A 48 -8.48 -7.88 -0.22
N ALA A 49 -9.59 -7.44 0.37
CA ALA A 49 -10.93 -7.95 0.08
C ALA A 49 -11.33 -7.74 -1.39
N ALA A 50 -11.13 -6.53 -1.90
CA ALA A 50 -11.47 -6.16 -3.27
C ALA A 50 -10.69 -6.98 -4.29
N ASP A 51 -9.40 -7.22 -4.03
CA ASP A 51 -8.56 -8.08 -4.86
C ASP A 51 -9.06 -9.54 -4.82
N ARG A 52 -9.33 -10.08 -3.63
CA ARG A 52 -9.84 -11.46 -3.45
C ARG A 52 -11.17 -11.72 -4.16
N TYR A 53 -12.10 -10.76 -4.11
CA TYR A 53 -13.44 -10.89 -4.71
C TYR A 53 -13.52 -10.29 -6.13
N GLY A 54 -12.42 -9.81 -6.70
CA GLY A 54 -12.37 -9.27 -8.07
C GLY A 54 -13.12 -7.94 -8.26
N LEU A 55 -13.32 -7.15 -7.20
CA LEU A 55 -14.02 -5.86 -7.22
C LEU A 55 -13.10 -4.73 -7.71
N LYS A 56 -12.89 -4.67 -9.02
CA LYS A 56 -11.92 -3.75 -9.66
C LYS A 56 -12.11 -2.28 -9.29
N ARG A 57 -13.36 -1.77 -9.27
CA ARG A 57 -13.61 -0.36 -8.91
C ARG A 57 -13.26 -0.06 -7.46
N LEU A 58 -13.65 -0.94 -6.53
CA LEU A 58 -13.30 -0.79 -5.11
C LEU A 58 -11.78 -0.80 -4.93
N LYS A 59 -11.09 -1.72 -5.59
CA LYS A 59 -9.62 -1.83 -5.53
C LYS A 59 -8.96 -0.52 -5.94
N LEU A 60 -9.38 0.07 -7.07
CA LEU A 60 -8.88 1.38 -7.52
C LEU A 60 -9.17 2.49 -6.51
N THR A 61 -10.39 2.55 -5.97
CA THR A 61 -10.74 3.53 -4.94
C THR A 61 -9.85 3.40 -3.69
N CYS A 62 -9.55 2.16 -3.26
CA CYS A 62 -8.63 1.90 -2.15
C CYS A 62 -7.21 2.34 -2.49
N GLU A 63 -6.72 2.06 -3.70
CA GLU A 63 -5.40 2.53 -4.16
C GLU A 63 -5.27 4.05 -4.08
N GLU A 64 -6.27 4.78 -4.60
CA GLU A 64 -6.29 6.25 -4.57
C GLU A 64 -6.27 6.80 -3.15
N LYS A 65 -7.05 6.20 -2.25
CA LYS A 65 -7.08 6.62 -0.85
C LYS A 65 -5.76 6.31 -0.14
N LEU A 66 -5.18 5.13 -0.34
CA LEU A 66 -3.91 4.76 0.27
C LEU A 66 -2.76 5.67 -0.19
N CYS A 67 -2.81 6.18 -1.44
CA CYS A 67 -1.84 7.16 -1.90
C CYS A 67 -1.79 8.42 -1.03
N SER A 68 -2.92 8.84 -0.44
CA SER A 68 -2.99 10.01 0.45
C SER A 68 -2.38 9.78 1.83
N TYR A 69 -2.20 8.51 2.24
CA TYR A 69 -1.62 8.13 3.53
C TYR A 69 -0.12 7.78 3.45
N ILE A 70 0.50 7.88 2.28
CA ILE A 70 1.92 7.58 2.11
C ILE A 70 2.77 8.62 2.85
N ASN A 71 3.59 8.14 3.78
CA ASN A 71 4.54 8.93 4.53
C ASN A 71 5.78 8.07 4.87
N THR A 72 6.71 8.61 5.65
CA THR A 72 7.98 7.94 5.97
C THR A 72 7.83 6.63 6.75
N THR A 73 6.74 6.48 7.53
CA THR A 73 6.48 5.25 8.30
C THR A 73 5.63 4.25 7.51
N THR A 74 4.72 4.73 6.65
CA THR A 74 3.77 3.88 5.93
C THR A 74 4.25 3.44 4.55
N VAL A 75 5.25 4.10 3.96
CA VAL A 75 5.66 3.83 2.57
C VAL A 75 6.14 2.39 2.36
N ALA A 76 6.87 1.82 3.32
CA ALA A 76 7.41 0.46 3.18
C ALA A 76 6.29 -0.59 3.20
N THR A 77 5.37 -0.50 4.17
CA THR A 77 4.23 -1.41 4.29
C THR A 77 3.24 -1.24 3.15
N THR A 78 2.98 0.00 2.71
CA THR A 78 2.10 0.29 1.58
C THR A 78 2.68 -0.20 0.25
N LEU A 79 3.99 -0.08 0.07
CA LEU A 79 4.68 -0.60 -1.12
C LEU A 79 4.65 -2.14 -1.16
N ALA A 80 4.87 -2.82 -0.03
CA ALA A 80 4.71 -4.27 0.08
C ALA A 80 3.29 -4.70 -0.32
N LEU A 81 2.28 -4.04 0.25
CA LEU A 81 0.87 -4.30 -0.05
C LEU A 81 0.56 -4.11 -1.54
N SER A 82 1.12 -3.06 -2.16
CA SER A 82 0.89 -2.76 -3.58
C SER A 82 1.46 -3.83 -4.52
N GLU A 83 2.61 -4.41 -4.18
CA GLU A 83 3.20 -5.48 -4.99
C GLU A 83 2.44 -6.80 -4.78
N GLN A 84 2.12 -7.14 -3.53
CA GLN A 84 1.40 -8.37 -3.19
C GLN A 84 0.05 -8.46 -3.90
N HIS A 85 -0.66 -7.34 -4.00
CA HIS A 85 -1.98 -7.28 -4.64
C HIS A 85 -1.93 -6.73 -6.07
N ALA A 86 -0.76 -6.57 -6.68
CA ALA A 86 -0.63 -6.04 -8.05
C ALA A 86 -1.43 -4.75 -8.28
N CYS A 87 -1.17 -3.74 -7.45
CA CYS A 87 -1.78 -2.41 -7.45
C CYS A 87 -0.80 -1.39 -8.06
N PRO A 88 -0.78 -1.21 -9.39
CA PRO A 88 0.24 -0.40 -10.06
C PRO A 88 0.14 1.09 -9.72
N ALA A 89 -1.07 1.63 -9.49
CA ALA A 89 -1.22 3.05 -9.17
C ALA A 89 -0.68 3.36 -7.77
N LEU A 90 -0.98 2.48 -6.80
CA LEU A 90 -0.43 2.58 -5.46
C LEU A 90 1.09 2.43 -5.43
N LYS A 91 1.63 1.46 -6.18
CA LYS A 91 3.07 1.25 -6.32
C LYS A 91 3.76 2.50 -6.87
N GLU A 92 3.25 3.07 -7.95
CA GLU A 92 3.79 4.29 -8.55
C GLU A 92 3.72 5.47 -7.56
N GLY A 93 2.64 5.59 -6.78
CA GLY A 93 2.52 6.58 -5.72
C GLY A 93 3.65 6.47 -4.68
N CYS A 94 3.94 5.26 -4.21
CA CYS A 94 5.05 4.99 -3.29
C CYS A 94 6.41 5.32 -3.92
N LEU A 95 6.64 4.93 -5.17
CA LEU A 95 7.89 5.21 -5.88
C LEU A 95 8.10 6.72 -6.05
N ARG A 96 7.07 7.47 -6.45
CA ARG A 96 7.12 8.94 -6.54
C ARG A 96 7.43 9.60 -5.20
N PHE A 97 6.88 9.09 -4.10
CA PHE A 97 7.20 9.59 -2.77
C PHE A 97 8.69 9.40 -2.43
N LEU A 98 9.24 8.22 -2.70
CA LEU A 98 10.66 7.93 -2.48
C LEU A 98 11.58 8.77 -3.40
N GLU A 99 11.19 8.94 -4.66
CA GLU A 99 11.90 9.79 -5.62
C GLU A 99 11.89 11.27 -5.22
N SER A 100 10.80 11.77 -4.63
CA SER A 100 10.70 13.17 -4.15
C SER A 100 11.29 13.42 -2.75
N SER A 101 11.49 12.37 -1.93
CA SER A 101 12.03 12.47 -0.57
C SER A 101 13.49 12.93 -0.55
N ASN A 102 13.94 13.64 0.49
CA ASN A 102 15.37 13.99 0.60
C ASN A 102 16.21 12.78 1.09
N ASN A 103 17.55 12.90 1.04
CA ASN A 103 18.45 11.81 1.44
C ASN A 103 18.31 11.42 2.91
N SER A 104 17.97 12.35 3.81
CA SER A 104 17.78 12.04 5.24
C SER A 104 16.51 11.23 5.49
N THR A 105 15.42 11.53 4.78
CA THR A 105 14.19 10.75 4.83
C THR A 105 14.41 9.36 4.25
N LEU A 106 15.17 9.26 3.14
CA LEU A 106 15.53 7.96 2.57
C LEU A 106 16.37 7.13 3.54
N ASP A 107 17.36 7.73 4.21
CA ASP A 107 18.16 7.05 5.23
C ASP A 107 17.27 6.52 6.36
N LEU A 108 16.35 7.35 6.87
CA LEU A 108 15.38 6.94 7.90
C LEU A 108 14.51 5.76 7.45
N ILE A 109 13.99 5.79 6.22
CA ILE A 109 13.18 4.70 5.66
C ILE A 109 14.03 3.43 5.52
N THR A 110 15.24 3.53 4.98
CA THR A 110 16.10 2.35 4.77
C THR A 110 16.56 1.67 6.05
N ARG A 111 16.55 2.41 7.17
CA ARG A 111 16.89 1.91 8.51
C ARG A 111 15.70 1.38 9.28
N SER A 112 14.48 1.49 8.74
CA SER A 112 13.28 0.99 9.41
C SER A 112 13.18 -0.53 9.25
N SER A 113 12.67 -1.21 10.28
CA SER A 113 12.37 -2.64 10.23
C SER A 113 11.42 -2.98 9.08
N ASP A 114 10.46 -2.11 8.80
CA ASP A 114 9.46 -2.31 7.76
C ASP A 114 10.09 -2.36 6.37
N PHE A 115 11.15 -1.59 6.14
CA PHE A 115 11.89 -1.61 4.88
C PHE A 115 12.78 -2.86 4.75
N GLU A 116 13.36 -3.35 5.85
CA GLU A 116 14.06 -4.64 5.88
C GLU A 116 13.11 -5.82 5.59
N HIS A 117 11.91 -5.78 6.17
CA HIS A 117 10.85 -6.75 5.90
C HIS A 117 10.37 -6.68 4.44
N LEU A 118 10.23 -5.48 3.88
CA LEU A 118 9.93 -5.28 2.45
C LEU A 118 11.00 -5.91 1.57
N ALA A 119 12.29 -5.68 1.87
CA ALA A 119 13.40 -6.19 1.09
C ALA A 119 13.45 -7.73 1.08
N THR A 120 13.07 -8.34 2.21
CA THR A 120 13.02 -9.80 2.35
C THR A 120 11.78 -10.40 1.68
N SER A 121 10.63 -9.75 1.82
CA SER A 121 9.34 -10.26 1.32
C SER A 121 9.15 -10.04 -0.18
N CYS A 122 9.71 -8.96 -0.73
CA CYS A 122 9.54 -8.57 -2.13
C CYS A 122 10.89 -8.16 -2.79
N PRO A 123 11.79 -9.12 -3.09
CA PRO A 123 13.09 -8.81 -3.68
C PRO A 123 13.02 -8.17 -5.08
N SER A 124 11.92 -8.36 -5.81
CA SER A 124 11.65 -7.74 -7.13
C SER A 124 11.64 -6.22 -7.02
N ILE A 125 10.93 -5.68 -6.04
CA ILE A 125 10.80 -4.24 -5.80
C ILE A 125 12.16 -3.61 -5.51
N MET A 126 13.00 -4.29 -4.71
CA MET A 126 14.33 -3.77 -4.36
C MET A 126 15.23 -3.58 -5.58
N LYS A 127 15.16 -4.50 -6.55
CA LYS A 127 15.90 -4.37 -7.81
C LYS A 127 15.46 -3.15 -8.62
N GLU A 128 14.19 -2.74 -8.50
CA GLU A 128 13.64 -1.56 -9.15
C GLU A 128 13.98 -0.26 -8.38
N LEU A 129 13.97 -0.32 -7.05
CA LEU A 129 14.25 0.82 -6.17
C LEU A 129 15.72 1.26 -6.21
N ILE A 130 16.66 0.32 -6.12
CA ILE A 130 18.11 0.61 -6.08
C ILE A 130 18.55 1.57 -7.19
N PRO A 131 18.25 1.34 -8.49
CA PRO A 131 18.66 2.26 -9.55
C PRO A 131 17.93 3.61 -9.51
N LYS A 132 16.68 3.67 -9.02
CA LYS A 132 15.93 4.92 -8.87
C LYS A 132 16.51 5.79 -7.76
N LEU A 133 16.91 5.19 -6.64
CA LEU A 133 17.49 5.89 -5.50
C LEU A 133 18.96 6.30 -5.72
N ALA A 134 19.74 5.48 -6.42
CA ALA A 134 21.15 5.77 -6.74
C ALA A 134 21.35 6.98 -7.68
N ARG A 135 20.29 7.49 -8.32
CA ARG A 135 20.34 8.68 -9.18
C ARG A 135 20.39 10.00 -8.40
N LYS A 136 20.18 9.99 -7.08
CA LYS A 136 20.39 11.19 -6.25
C LYS A 136 21.89 11.34 -6.02
N PRO A 137 22.54 12.40 -6.53
CA PRO A 137 23.93 12.63 -6.19
C PRO A 137 24.04 12.79 -4.66
N PRO A 138 25.11 12.25 -4.05
CA PRO A 138 25.41 12.56 -2.66
C PRO A 138 25.53 14.09 -2.54
N PHE A 139 25.02 14.63 -1.43
CA PHE A 139 25.26 16.02 -1.06
C PHE A 139 26.75 16.33 -1.27
N VAL A 140 27.06 17.15 -2.27
CA VAL A 140 28.37 17.76 -2.36
C VAL A 140 28.41 18.74 -1.20
N ILE A 141 29.00 18.35 -0.09
CA ILE A 141 29.42 19.32 0.92
C ILE A 141 30.52 20.11 0.22
N ASN A 142 30.17 21.25 -0.36
CA ASN A 142 31.14 22.25 -0.76
C ASN A 142 31.76 22.77 0.54
N TYR A 143 32.83 22.12 1.01
CA TYR A 143 33.85 22.80 1.78
C TYR A 143 34.57 23.75 0.81
N SER A 144 33.93 24.89 0.55
CA SER A 144 34.64 26.04 0.01
C SER A 144 35.62 26.49 1.08
N ASN A 145 36.90 26.19 0.86
CA ASN A 145 38.02 26.87 1.49
C ASN A 145 37.86 28.39 1.32
N MET A 146 37.55 29.10 2.40
CA MET A 146 38.20 30.35 2.83
C MET A 146 37.61 30.86 4.14
#